data_AF-A0AA96XDI7-F1
#
_entry.id   AF-A0AA96XDI7-F1
#
_cell.length_a   1.000
_cell.length_b   1.000
_cell.length_c   1.000
_cell.angle_alpha   90.00
_cell.angle_beta   90.00
_cell.angle_gamma   90.00
#
_symmetry.space_group_name_H-M   'P 1'
#
loop_
_entity.id
_entity.type
_entity.pdbx_description
1 polymer ?
#
loop_
_entity_poly.entity_id
_entity_poly.type
_entity_poly.pdbx_seq_one_letter_code
_entity_poly.pdbx_strand_id
1 'polypeptide(L)'
;MVLRANTIPAQVAAARAGLGKVLLPRWYAEEEGGLIVLPAPAALPVREAWLVVHRDLRDVPRVRALIEAVVAAFEVRRERLGPGGT
;
A
#
# COMPACT_ATOMS: atom_id res chain seq x y z
N MET A 1 14.33 -6.31 18.83
CA MET A 1 14.04 -5.77 17.48
C MET A 1 15.17 -6.23 16.57
N VAL A 2 14.91 -7.17 15.66
CA VAL A 2 15.96 -7.89 14.92
C VAL A 2 16.37 -7.15 13.63
N LEU A 3 15.46 -6.40 12.99
CA LEU A 3 15.76 -5.58 11.82
C LEU A 3 14.81 -4.37 11.73
N ARG A 4 15.33 -3.22 11.32
CA ARG A 4 14.53 -2.06 10.88
C ARG A 4 14.83 -1.78 9.42
N ALA A 5 13.80 -1.72 8.60
CA ALA A 5 13.89 -1.31 7.21
C ALA A 5 12.78 -0.31 6.88
N ASN A 6 13.10 0.63 5.98
CA ASN A 6 12.17 1.69 5.55
C ASN A 6 11.48 1.38 4.20
N THR A 7 11.68 0.17 3.66
CA THR A 7 11.04 -0.27 2.41
C THR A 7 10.31 -1.58 2.64
N ILE A 8 9.16 -1.74 1.99
CA ILE A 8 8.35 -2.96 2.06
C ILE A 8 9.14 -4.19 1.57
N PRO A 9 9.87 -4.15 0.43
CA PRO A 9 10.61 -5.32 -0.06
C PRO A 9 11.66 -5.84 0.93
N ALA A 10 12.39 -4.96 1.61
CA ALA A 10 13.40 -5.36 2.60
C ALA A 10 12.75 -5.99 3.84
N GLN A 11 11.57 -5.51 4.26
CA GLN A 11 10.82 -6.11 5.36
C GLN A 11 10.29 -7.51 4.99
N VAL A 12 9.80 -7.69 3.75
CA VAL A 12 9.35 -9.00 3.25
C VAL A 12 10.51 -10.00 3.15
N ALA A 13 11.64 -9.57 2.58
CA ALA A 13 12.84 -10.42 2.49
C ALA A 13 13.28 -10.90 3.88
N ALA A 14 13.24 -10.04 4.89
CA ALA A 14 13.58 -10.41 6.26
C ALA A 14 12.60 -11.42 6.87
N ALA A 15 11.29 -11.22 6.67
CA ALA A 15 10.28 -12.17 7.14
C ALA A 15 10.43 -13.54 6.47
N ARG A 16 10.68 -13.58 5.15
CA ARG A 16 10.97 -14.81 4.40
C ARG A 16 12.25 -15.52 4.86
N ALA A 17 13.27 -14.76 5.26
CA ALA A 17 14.50 -15.29 5.84
C ALA A 17 14.34 -15.78 7.30
N GLY A 18 13.13 -15.76 7.86
CA GLY A 18 12.85 -16.23 9.22
C GLY A 18 13.20 -15.24 10.33
N LEU A 19 13.50 -13.97 10.00
CA LEU A 19 13.88 -12.95 10.99
C LEU A 19 12.68 -12.42 11.80
N GLY A 20 11.45 -12.80 11.45
CA GLY A 20 10.26 -12.49 12.25
C GLY A 20 8.98 -12.27 11.44
N LYS A 21 8.07 -11.47 12.02
CA LYS A 21 6.76 -11.08 11.45
C LYS A 21 6.84 -9.68 10.85
N VAL A 22 6.03 -9.41 9.82
CA VAL A 22 5.96 -8.10 9.15
C VAL A 22 4.52 -7.65 8.99
N LEU A 23 4.29 -6.33 9.07
CA LEU A 23 3.01 -5.69 8.78
C LEU A 23 3.04 -5.12 7.36
N LEU A 24 2.13 -5.57 6.50
CA LEU A 24 2.10 -5.24 5.08
C LEU A 24 0.70 -4.78 4.64
N PRO A 25 0.59 -3.96 3.59
CA PRO A 25 -0.67 -3.82 2.87
C PRO A 25 -1.12 -5.19 2.35
N ARG A 26 -2.42 -5.51 2.49
CA ARG A 26 -3.00 -6.81 2.09
C ARG A 26 -2.69 -7.15 0.63
N TRP A 27 -2.96 -6.22 -0.29
CA TRP A 27 -2.70 -6.39 -1.72
C TRP A 27 -1.24 -6.73 -2.04
N TYR A 28 -0.29 -6.21 -1.26
CA TYR A 28 1.13 -6.48 -1.46
C TYR A 28 1.49 -7.90 -1.03
N ALA A 29 0.95 -8.35 0.11
CA ALA A 29 1.15 -9.70 0.60
C ALA A 29 0.53 -10.75 -0.33
N GLU A 30 -0.64 -10.45 -0.92
CA GLU A 30 -1.31 -11.31 -1.90
C GLU A 30 -0.50 -11.47 -3.21
N GLU A 31 0.17 -10.42 -3.68
CA GLU A 31 1.01 -10.48 -4.89
C GLU A 31 2.35 -11.20 -4.67
N GLU A 32 2.99 -10.98 -3.50
CA GLU A 32 4.30 -11.57 -3.21
C GLU A 32 4.24 -13.08 -3.00
N GLY A 33 3.22 -13.58 -2.30
CA GLY A 33 3.12 -15.00 -1.92
C GLY A 33 4.21 -15.44 -0.90
N GLY A 34 4.17 -16.72 -0.50
CA GLY A 34 5.15 -17.28 0.45
C GLY A 34 5.11 -16.70 1.86
N LEU A 35 4.01 -16.02 2.22
CA LEU A 35 3.72 -15.51 3.55
C LEU A 35 2.41 -16.12 4.04
N ILE A 36 2.29 -16.33 5.34
CA ILE A 36 1.04 -16.73 5.99
C ILE A 36 0.43 -15.54 6.72
N VAL A 37 -0.89 -15.38 6.59
CA VAL A 37 -1.62 -14.33 7.31
C VAL A 37 -1.72 -14.72 8.78
N LEU A 38 -1.39 -13.78 9.67
CA LEU A 38 -1.55 -13.94 11.11
C LEU A 38 -2.76 -13.15 11.60
N PRO A 39 -3.51 -13.65 12.60
CA PRO A 39 -4.55 -12.87 13.25
C PRO A 39 -4.00 -11.56 13.80
N ALA A 40 -4.69 -10.46 13.51
CA ALA A 40 -4.31 -9.16 14.04
C ALA A 40 -4.74 -9.08 15.52
N PRO A 41 -3.82 -8.80 16.46
CA PRO A 41 -4.17 -8.69 17.88
C PRO A 41 -4.98 -7.42 18.21
N ALA A 42 -5.02 -6.46 17.29
CA ALA A 42 -5.75 -5.19 17.38
C ALA A 42 -6.04 -4.66 15.98
N ALA A 43 -6.80 -3.56 15.89
CA ALA A 43 -7.02 -2.85 14.64
C ALA A 43 -5.67 -2.46 13.99
N LEU A 44 -5.52 -2.81 12.71
CA LEU A 44 -4.32 -2.48 11.95
C LEU A 44 -4.36 -1.02 11.48
N PRO A 45 -3.20 -0.35 11.37
CA PRO A 45 -3.16 1.01 10.86
C PRO A 45 -3.62 1.05 9.40
N VAL A 46 -4.47 2.03 9.10
CA VAL A 46 -4.87 2.36 7.72
C VAL A 46 -3.86 3.34 7.14
N ARG A 47 -3.45 3.10 5.89
CA ARG A 47 -2.61 4.05 5.13
C ARG A 47 -3.46 4.76 4.09
N GLU A 48 -3.40 6.08 4.13
CA GLU A 48 -4.04 6.93 3.13
C GLU A 48 -3.14 7.07 1.89
N ALA A 49 -3.77 7.17 0.73
CA ALA A 49 -3.10 7.48 -0.53
C ALA A 49 -3.44 8.93 -0.93
N TRP A 50 -2.41 9.72 -1.21
CA TRP A 50 -2.55 11.13 -1.58
C TRP A 50 -2.00 11.37 -2.97
N LEU A 51 -2.77 12.05 -3.82
CA LEU A 51 -2.28 12.58 -5.10
C LEU A 51 -1.95 14.06 -4.93
N VAL A 52 -0.65 14.38 -4.94
CA VAL A 52 -0.16 15.75 -4.75
C VAL A 52 0.25 16.34 -6.09
N VAL A 53 -0.25 17.54 -6.38
CA VAL A 53 0.06 18.32 -7.59
C VAL A 53 0.40 19.75 -7.20
N HIS A 54 1.37 20.36 -7.88
CA HIS A 54 1.65 21.78 -7.69
C HIS A 54 0.42 22.61 -8.06
N ARG A 55 0.08 23.61 -7.23
CA ARG A 55 -1.13 24.43 -7.40
C ARG A 55 -1.25 24.98 -8.82
N ASP A 56 -0.18 25.55 -9.35
CA ASP A 56 -0.16 26.20 -10.67
C ASP A 56 -0.32 25.22 -11.83
N LEU A 57 -0.06 23.92 -11.59
CA LEU A 57 -0.18 22.89 -12.61
C LEU A 57 -1.56 22.23 -12.62
N ARG A 58 -2.35 22.37 -11.55
CA ARG A 58 -3.66 21.70 -11.39
C ARG A 58 -4.60 21.96 -12.56
N ASP A 59 -4.61 23.18 -13.08
CA ASP A 59 -5.54 23.62 -14.12
C ASP A 59 -5.00 23.43 -15.55
N VAL A 60 -3.75 22.98 -15.70
CA VAL A 60 -3.17 22.67 -17.01
C VAL A 60 -3.90 21.45 -17.60
N PRO A 61 -4.44 21.52 -18.83
CA PRO A 61 -5.33 20.47 -19.37
C PRO A 61 -4.77 19.04 -19.30
N ARG A 62 -3.49 18.84 -19.65
CA ARG A 62 -2.83 17.52 -19.57
C ARG A 62 -2.69 17.00 -18.14
N VAL A 63 -2.53 17.89 -17.15
CA VAL A 63 -2.38 17.55 -15.74
C VAL A 63 -3.74 17.16 -15.17
N ARG A 64 -4.80 17.91 -15.50
CA ARG A 64 -6.17 17.56 -15.12
C ARG A 64 -6.57 16.19 -15.68
N ALA A 65 -6.29 15.91 -16.95
CA ALA A 65 -6.55 14.61 -17.55
C ALA A 65 -5.81 13.46 -16.82
N LEU A 66 -4.55 13.69 -16.41
CA LEU A 66 -3.81 12.72 -15.60
C LEU A 66 -4.44 12.52 -14.23
N ILE A 67 -4.84 13.59 -13.54
CA ILE A 67 -5.51 13.51 -12.23
C ILE A 67 -6.78 12.66 -12.34
N GLU A 68 -7.63 12.93 -13.33
CA GLU A 68 -8.87 12.18 -13.58
C GLU A 68 -8.57 10.70 -13.84
N ALA A 69 -7.58 10.40 -14.68
CA ALA A 69 -7.18 9.02 -14.97
C ALA A 69 -6.66 8.28 -13.74
N VAL A 70 -5.83 8.92 -12.91
CA VAL A 70 -5.29 8.33 -11.68
C VAL A 70 -6.42 8.09 -10.66
N VAL A 71 -7.31 9.05 -10.46
CA VAL A 71 -8.46 8.91 -9.56
C VAL A 71 -9.34 7.74 -10.01
N ALA A 72 -9.69 7.67 -11.31
CA ALA A 72 -10.48 6.57 -11.85
C ALA A 72 -9.80 5.20 -11.64
N ALA A 73 -8.48 5.13 -11.79
CA ALA A 73 -7.73 3.88 -11.57
C ALA A 73 -7.76 3.40 -10.11
N PHE A 74 -7.76 4.33 -9.15
CA PHE A 74 -7.89 4.04 -7.72
C PHE A 74 -9.32 3.62 -7.36
N GLU A 75 -10.34 4.28 -7.90
CA GLU A 75 -11.74 3.93 -7.67
C GLU A 75 -12.06 2.50 -8.14
N VAL A 76 -11.60 2.13 -9.34
CA VAL A 76 -11.74 0.77 -9.88
C VAL A 76 -11.12 -0.30 -8.97
N ARG A 77 -10.13 0.07 -8.15
CA ARG A 77 -9.37 -0.85 -7.28
C ARG A 77 -9.62 -0.61 -5.80
N ARG A 78 -10.62 0.19 -5.44
CA ARG A 78 -10.84 0.64 -4.06
C ARG A 78 -11.00 -0.52 -3.08
N GLU A 79 -11.69 -1.58 -3.46
CA GLU A 79 -11.86 -2.78 -2.63
C GLU A 79 -10.55 -3.52 -2.39
N ARG A 80 -9.71 -3.62 -3.43
CA ARG A 80 -8.43 -4.31 -3.37
C ARG A 80 -7.36 -3.51 -2.60
N LEU A 81 -7.34 -2.19 -2.80
CA LEU A 81 -6.34 -1.29 -2.21
C LEU A 81 -6.75 -0.78 -0.83
N GLY A 82 -8.05 -0.80 -0.53
CA GLY A 82 -8.61 -0.35 0.73
C GLY A 82 -8.23 -1.25 1.91
N PRO A 83 -8.59 -0.83 3.14
CA PRO A 83 -8.52 -1.71 4.28
C PRO A 83 -9.48 -2.88 4.02
N GLY A 84 -8.94 -4.03 3.60
CA GLY A 84 -9.75 -5.22 3.31
C GLY A 84 -10.71 -5.51 4.47
N GLY A 85 -11.94 -5.89 4.14
CA GLY A 85 -13.02 -6.10 5.11
C GLY A 85 -12.59 -6.92 6.33
N THR A 86 -13.17 -6.52 7.47
CA THR A 86 -12.98 -7.04 8.85
C THR A 86 -12.72 -8.52 8.95
#